data_AF-A0A947JJD5-F1
#
_entry.id   AF-A0A947JJD5-F1
#
_cell.length_a   1.000
_cell.length_b   1.000
_cell.length_c   1.000
_cell.angle_alpha   90.00
_cell.angle_beta   90.00
_cell.angle_gamma   90.00
#
_symmetry.space_group_name_H-M   'P 1'
#
loop_
_entity.id
_entity.type
_entity.pdbx_description
1 polymer ?
#
loop_
_entity_poly.entity_id
_entity_poly.type
_entity_poly.pdbx_seq_one_letter_code
_entity_poly.pdbx_strand_id
1 'polypeptide(L)'
;MVTQPISKTEPEQIGDIFKKKPPEPAKKPPAFQWQDLALRIIDELHIPSFKRNSVFKACKEHDKYFIEKCVADTKELVKGDEKWKYFFKLVAEKPKNKQ
;
A
#
# COMPACT_ATOMS: atom_id res chain seq x y z
N MET A 1 29.81 19.90 -52.56
CA MET A 1 28.75 20.25 -51.60
C MET A 1 27.80 19.06 -51.55
N VAL A 2 27.95 18.19 -50.56
CA VAL A 2 27.04 17.05 -50.33
C VAL A 2 26.50 17.15 -48.92
N THR A 3 25.22 17.44 -48.82
CA THR A 3 24.47 17.66 -47.59
C THR A 3 24.27 16.32 -46.88
N GLN A 4 24.75 16.23 -45.64
CA GLN A 4 24.46 15.12 -44.72
C GLN A 4 23.13 15.39 -44.01
N PRO A 5 22.16 14.45 -43.94
CA PRO A 5 21.06 14.57 -43.00
C PRO A 5 21.53 14.16 -41.61
N ILE A 6 21.59 15.15 -40.71
CA ILE A 6 21.90 14.95 -39.30
C ILE A 6 20.63 14.43 -38.62
N SER A 7 20.61 13.15 -38.28
CA SER A 7 19.67 12.57 -37.33
C SER A 7 19.91 13.19 -35.96
N LYS A 8 19.04 14.12 -35.53
CA LYS A 8 18.97 14.56 -34.14
C LYS A 8 17.75 13.91 -33.51
N THR A 9 18.01 12.81 -32.81
CA THR A 9 17.13 12.17 -31.85
C THR A 9 16.65 13.22 -30.85
N GLU A 10 15.36 13.55 -30.91
CA GLU A 10 14.68 14.27 -29.84
C GLU A 10 14.59 13.33 -28.62
N PRO A 11 14.98 13.76 -27.41
CA PRO A 11 14.65 13.02 -26.20
C PRO A 11 13.15 13.18 -25.96
N GLU A 12 12.38 12.20 -26.44
CA GLU A 12 10.94 12.12 -26.23
C GLU A 12 10.60 12.27 -24.74
N GLN A 13 9.58 13.10 -24.52
CA GLN A 13 9.15 13.64 -23.26
C GLN A 13 8.92 12.54 -22.20
N ILE A 14 9.78 12.52 -21.18
CA ILE A 14 9.48 11.94 -19.85
C ILE A 14 8.41 12.76 -19.11
N GLY A 15 7.34 13.17 -19.80
CA GLY A 15 6.19 13.90 -19.24
C GLY A 15 4.91 13.06 -19.18
N ASP A 16 4.85 11.95 -19.93
CA ASP A 16 3.60 11.24 -20.21
C ASP A 16 3.40 9.91 -19.44
N ILE A 17 4.33 9.57 -18.54
CA ILE A 17 4.26 8.31 -17.77
C ILE A 17 3.28 8.43 -16.57
N PHE A 18 2.79 9.62 -16.23
CA PHE A 18 1.90 9.80 -15.08
C PHE A 18 0.40 9.85 -15.40
N LYS A 19 -0.02 9.56 -16.64
CA LYS A 19 -1.38 9.87 -17.10
C LYS A 19 -2.08 8.76 -17.85
N LYS A 20 -2.00 7.51 -17.36
CA LYS A 20 -2.87 6.39 -17.74
C LYS A 20 -2.94 5.36 -16.60
N LYS A 21 -3.85 5.57 -15.64
CA LYS A 21 -4.44 4.44 -14.89
C LYS A 21 -5.88 4.25 -15.38
N PRO A 22 -6.11 3.42 -16.40
CA PRO A 22 -7.40 2.76 -16.51
C PRO A 22 -7.58 1.86 -15.27
N PRO A 23 -8.75 1.85 -14.61
CA PRO A 23 -9.06 0.88 -13.56
C PRO A 23 -9.32 -0.49 -14.21
N GLU A 24 -8.26 -1.19 -14.60
CA GLU A 24 -8.36 -2.60 -14.95
C GLU A 24 -8.61 -3.41 -13.66
N PRO A 25 -9.50 -4.42 -13.68
CA PRO A 25 -9.62 -5.37 -12.59
C PRO A 25 -8.32 -6.18 -12.55
N ALA A 26 -7.39 -5.74 -11.70
CA ALA A 26 -6.09 -6.35 -11.49
C ALA A 26 -6.27 -7.87 -11.31
N LYS A 27 -5.83 -8.63 -12.31
CA LYS A 27 -5.77 -10.09 -12.32
C LYS A 27 -4.93 -10.48 -11.10
N LYS A 28 -5.61 -10.89 -10.03
CA LYS A 28 -5.03 -10.98 -8.69
C LYS A 28 -3.78 -11.87 -8.76
N PRO A 29 -2.57 -11.32 -8.54
CA PRO A 29 -1.37 -12.15 -8.41
C PRO A 29 -1.58 -13.16 -7.27
N PRO A 30 -0.86 -14.30 -7.25
CA PRO A 30 -1.06 -15.37 -6.27
C PRO A 30 -1.19 -14.74 -4.88
N ALA A 31 -2.35 -14.94 -4.26
CA ALA A 31 -2.77 -14.21 -3.07
C ALA A 31 -1.80 -14.49 -1.93
N PHE A 32 -0.78 -13.63 -1.79
CA PHE A 32 0.08 -13.70 -0.63
C PHE A 32 -0.81 -13.45 0.59
N GLN A 33 -0.71 -14.30 1.62
CA GLN A 33 -1.59 -14.24 2.79
C GLN A 33 -1.63 -12.84 3.43
N TRP A 34 -0.52 -12.09 3.37
CA TRP A 34 -0.44 -10.72 3.87
C TRP A 34 -1.21 -9.69 3.03
N GLN A 35 -1.42 -9.93 1.74
CA GLN A 35 -2.22 -9.05 0.87
C GLN A 35 -3.71 -9.19 1.16
N ASP A 36 -4.19 -10.42 1.28
CA ASP A 36 -5.58 -10.70 1.63
C ASP A 36 -5.91 -10.15 3.02
N LEU A 37 -5.00 -10.36 3.97
CA LEU A 37 -5.08 -9.80 5.32
C LEU A 37 -5.10 -8.27 5.29
N ALA A 38 -4.23 -7.62 4.51
CA ALA A 38 -4.27 -6.16 4.37
C ALA A 38 -5.59 -5.66 3.79
N LEU A 39 -6.13 -6.32 2.77
CA LEU A 39 -7.42 -5.96 2.16
C LEU A 39 -8.57 -6.10 3.16
N ARG A 40 -8.60 -7.19 3.92
CA ARG A 40 -9.59 -7.42 4.98
C ARG A 40 -9.54 -6.34 6.07
N ILE A 41 -8.35 -5.94 6.48
CA ILE A 41 -8.13 -4.89 7.49
C ILE A 41 -8.57 -3.53 6.98
N ILE A 42 -8.28 -3.22 5.71
CA ILE A 42 -8.69 -1.98 5.06
C ILE A 42 -10.22 -1.84 5.08
N ASP A 43 -10.93 -2.93 4.77
CA ASP A 43 -12.39 -2.98 4.80
C ASP A 43 -12.91 -2.85 6.24
N GLU A 44 -12.37 -3.65 7.16
CA GLU A 44 -12.86 -3.76 8.53
C GLU A 44 -12.64 -2.50 9.39
N LEU A 45 -11.52 -1.80 9.21
CA LEU A 45 -11.20 -0.55 9.91
C LEU A 45 -11.61 0.70 9.11
N HIS A 46 -12.26 0.53 7.95
CA HIS A 46 -12.58 1.62 7.02
C HIS A 46 -11.36 2.51 6.71
N ILE A 47 -10.24 1.88 6.38
CA ILE A 47 -8.98 2.62 6.16
C ILE A 47 -9.07 3.40 4.84
N PRO A 48 -8.87 4.74 4.87
CA PRO A 48 -8.96 5.54 3.67
C PRO A 48 -7.84 5.18 2.67
N SER A 49 -8.13 5.37 1.37
CA SER A 49 -7.28 4.93 0.27
C SER A 49 -5.82 5.40 0.37
N PHE A 50 -5.57 6.60 0.91
CA PHE A 50 -4.21 7.15 1.06
C PHE A 50 -3.35 6.38 2.07
N LYS A 51 -3.95 5.69 3.04
CA LYS A 51 -3.24 4.88 4.05
C LYS A 51 -3.15 3.39 3.70
N ARG A 52 -3.82 2.93 2.63
CA ARG A 52 -3.78 1.51 2.22
C ARG A 52 -2.35 1.01 2.03
N ASN A 53 -1.50 1.79 1.36
CA ASN A 53 -0.07 1.46 1.19
C ASN A 53 0.64 1.21 2.52
N SER A 54 0.33 1.99 3.55
CA SER A 54 0.89 1.80 4.90
C SER A 54 0.37 0.52 5.56
N VAL A 55 -0.88 0.11 5.30
CA VAL A 55 -1.42 -1.18 5.78
C VAL A 55 -0.71 -2.35 5.11
N PHE A 56 -0.57 -2.30 3.78
CA PHE A 56 0.16 -3.34 3.04
C PHE A 56 1.60 -3.46 3.52
N LYS A 57 2.26 -2.32 3.76
CA LYS A 57 3.61 -2.28 4.31
C LYS A 57 3.66 -2.87 5.72
N ALA A 58 2.73 -2.52 6.60
CA ALA A 58 2.62 -3.11 7.93
C ALA A 58 2.40 -4.63 7.89
N CYS A 59 1.49 -5.12 7.03
CA CYS A 59 1.21 -6.56 6.90
C CYS A 59 2.39 -7.34 6.31
N LYS A 60 3.27 -6.67 5.55
CA LYS A 60 4.49 -7.26 5.00
C LYS A 60 5.65 -7.23 5.99
N GLU A 61 5.76 -6.18 6.80
CA GLU A 61 6.88 -5.99 7.74
C GLU A 61 6.67 -6.67 9.10
N HIS A 62 5.41 -6.92 9.47
CA HIS A 62 5.07 -7.56 10.73
C HIS A 62 4.42 -8.92 10.52
N ASP A 63 4.49 -9.78 11.54
CA ASP A 63 3.84 -11.08 11.53
C ASP A 63 2.30 -10.95 11.50
N LYS A 64 1.64 -11.90 10.81
CA LYS A 64 0.18 -11.99 10.71
C LYS A 64 -0.50 -11.96 12.09
N TYR A 65 0.02 -12.71 13.06
CA TYR A 65 -0.54 -12.78 14.40
C TYR A 65 -0.51 -11.41 15.11
N PHE A 66 0.57 -10.64 14.91
CA PHE A 66 0.68 -9.31 15.49
C PHE A 66 -0.34 -8.36 14.90
N ILE A 67 -0.48 -8.36 13.58
CA ILE A 67 -1.44 -7.49 12.90
C ILE A 67 -2.87 -7.85 13.30
N GLU A 68 -3.25 -9.13 13.32
CA GLU A 68 -4.57 -9.58 13.78
C GLU A 68 -4.85 -9.14 15.21
N LYS A 69 -3.86 -9.25 16.11
CA LYS A 69 -3.98 -8.77 17.49
C LYS A 69 -4.21 -7.26 17.55
N CYS A 70 -3.46 -6.47 16.79
CA CYS A 70 -3.68 -5.02 16.73
C CYS A 70 -5.06 -4.65 16.20
N VAL A 71 -5.58 -5.38 15.22
CA VAL A 71 -6.93 -5.16 14.67
C VAL A 71 -8.00 -5.50 15.71
N ALA A 72 -7.85 -6.63 16.41
CA ALA A 72 -8.77 -7.03 17.48
C ALA A 72 -8.79 -6.00 18.62
N ASP A 73 -7.61 -5.60 19.10
CA ASP A 73 -7.45 -4.59 20.15
C ASP A 73 -8.06 -3.24 19.75
N THR A 74 -7.80 -2.80 18.51
CA THR A 74 -8.41 -1.58 17.95
C THR A 74 -9.94 -1.67 17.87
N LYS A 75 -10.49 -2.84 17.51
CA LYS A 75 -11.94 -3.06 17.44
C LYS A 75 -12.61 -3.00 18.81
N GLU A 76 -11.96 -3.52 19.84
CA GLU A 76 -12.50 -3.54 21.20
C GLU A 76 -12.37 -2.17 21.90
N LEU A 77 -11.25 -1.48 21.70
CA LEU A 77 -10.94 -0.22 22.39
C LEU A 77 -11.55 1.02 21.74
N VAL A 78 -11.69 1.04 20.40
CA VAL A 78 -12.09 2.25 19.67
C VAL A 78 -13.42 2.04 18.95
N LYS A 79 -14.45 2.77 19.39
CA LYS A 79 -15.75 2.88 18.71
C LYS A 79 -15.80 4.19 17.93
N GLY A 80 -15.72 4.13 16.60
CA GLY A 80 -15.82 5.30 15.71
C GLY A 80 -14.93 5.21 14.46
N ASP A 81 -14.82 6.31 13.73
CA ASP A 81 -14.10 6.42 12.44
C ASP A 81 -12.57 6.56 12.60
N GLU A 82 -12.07 6.63 13.84
CA GLU A 82 -10.64 6.84 14.14
C GLU A 82 -9.88 5.55 14.45
N LYS A 83 -10.52 4.40 14.31
CA LYS A 83 -9.92 3.07 14.53
C LYS A 83 -8.58 2.91 13.79
N TRP A 84 -8.51 3.34 12.53
CA TRP A 84 -7.28 3.25 11.75
C TRP A 84 -6.13 4.04 12.36
N LYS A 85 -6.37 5.19 13.02
CA LYS A 85 -5.31 5.96 13.69
C LYS A 85 -4.71 5.17 14.84
N TYR A 86 -5.55 4.53 15.64
CA TYR A 86 -5.13 3.70 16.76
C TYR A 86 -4.39 2.45 16.29
N PHE A 87 -4.90 1.76 15.27
CA PHE A 87 -4.21 0.64 14.63
C PHE A 87 -2.79 1.03 14.18
N PHE A 88 -2.65 2.15 13.47
CA PHE A 88 -1.34 2.63 13.03
C PHE A 88 -0.43 3.03 14.20
N LYS A 89 -1.00 3.52 15.31
CA LYS A 89 -0.24 3.81 16.52
C LYS A 89 0.32 2.53 17.11
N LEU A 90 -0.50 1.49 17.32
CA LEU A 90 -0.06 0.18 17.83
C LEU A 90 1.00 -0.47 16.95
N VAL A 91 0.81 -0.41 15.62
CA VAL A 91 1.77 -0.95 14.65
C VAL A 91 3.10 -0.18 14.70
N ALA A 92 3.06 1.14 14.87
CA ALA A 92 4.27 1.97 15.00
C ALA A 92 4.96 1.80 16.37
N GLU A 93 4.21 1.55 17.44
CA GLU A 93 4.70 1.41 18.81
C GLU A 93 5.40 0.07 19.07
N LYS A 94 5.19 -0.96 18.26
CA LYS A 94 6.05 -2.15 18.28
C LYS A 94 7.27 -1.96 17.38
N PRO A 95 8.44 -1.59 17.93
CA PRO A 95 9.67 -1.72 17.17
C PRO A 95 9.85 -3.18 16.77
N LYS A 96 10.30 -3.39 15.52
CA LYS A 96 10.78 -4.68 15.03
C LYS A 96 11.69 -5.26 16.10
N ASN A 97 11.23 -6.30 16.81
CA ASN A 97 12.16 -7.10 17.58
C ASN A 97 12.95 -7.88 16.54
N LYS A 98 14.03 -7.24 16.09
CA LYS A 98 15.09 -7.83 15.29
C LYS A 98 15.66 -8.95 16.16
N GLN A 99 15.14 -10.16 15.97
CA GLN A 99 15.78 -11.37 16.45
C GLN A 99 16.93 -11.70 15.53
#